data_AF-A0A967LC85-F1
#
_entry.id   AF-A0A967LC85-F1
#
_cell.length_a   1.000
_cell.length_b   1.000
_cell.length_c   1.000
_cell.angle_alpha   90.00
_cell.angle_beta   90.00
_cell.angle_gamma   90.00
#
_symmetry.space_group_name_H-M   'P 1'
#
loop_
_entity.id
_entity.type
_entity.pdbx_description
1 polymer ?
#
loop_
_entity_poly.entity_id
_entity_poly.type
_entity_poly.pdbx_seq_one_letter_code
_entity_poly.pdbx_strand_id
1 'polypeptide(L)'
;PEGSRQIINDWVEEATEDRIKALIPQGGITSDTRLALVNAIWFKANWFKPFDPAATETGAFKLLDGSEVEVPLMHGNPRTGYAATDLFEAVRLPYAGDAAMVVLLPKQGSPADLAAALTPG
;
A
#
# COMPACT_ATOMS: atom_id res chain seq x y z
N PRO A 1 13.53 -29.21 -5.32
CA PRO A 1 13.24 -28.06 -4.43
C PRO A 1 13.44 -26.72 -5.13
N GLU A 2 14.63 -26.47 -5.68
CA GLU A 2 14.95 -25.18 -6.31
C GLU A 2 14.17 -24.91 -7.60
N GLY A 3 14.00 -25.91 -8.48
CA GLY A 3 13.18 -25.75 -9.68
C GLY A 3 11.72 -25.39 -9.38
N SER A 4 11.13 -25.99 -8.33
CA SER A 4 9.77 -25.64 -7.88
C SER A 4 9.67 -24.20 -7.35
N ARG A 5 10.73 -23.71 -6.67
CA ARG A 5 10.83 -22.34 -6.18
C ARG A 5 10.83 -21.35 -7.34
N GLN A 6 11.64 -21.63 -8.36
CA GLN A 6 11.72 -20.81 -9.58
C GLN A 6 10.37 -20.76 -10.29
N ILE A 7 9.72 -21.90 -10.54
CA ILE A 7 8.40 -21.96 -11.20
C ILE A 7 7.37 -21.08 -10.48
N ILE A 8 7.32 -21.15 -9.15
CA ILE A 8 6.36 -20.35 -8.37
C ILE A 8 6.70 -18.86 -8.44
N ASN A 9 7.99 -18.49 -8.34
CA ASN A 9 8.40 -17.09 -8.44
C ASN A 9 8.17 -16.52 -9.84
N ASP A 10 8.49 -17.27 -10.89
CA ASP A 10 8.28 -16.85 -12.28
C ASP A 10 6.79 -16.62 -12.55
N TRP A 11 5.92 -17.51 -12.04
CA TRP A 11 4.47 -17.33 -12.13
C TRP A 11 3.99 -16.07 -11.39
N VAL A 12 4.51 -15.81 -10.19
CA VAL A 12 4.17 -14.59 -9.42
C VAL A 12 4.66 -13.34 -10.16
N GLU A 13 5.87 -13.37 -10.72
CA GLU A 13 6.45 -12.27 -11.48
C GLU A 13 5.58 -11.94 -12.70
N GLU A 14 5.22 -12.94 -13.50
CA GLU A 14 4.33 -12.77 -14.65
C GLU A 14 2.95 -12.24 -14.23
N ALA A 15 2.35 -12.83 -13.19
CA ALA A 15 1.02 -12.44 -12.71
C ALA A 15 0.97 -11.03 -12.09
N THR A 16 2.13 -10.45 -11.76
CA THR A 16 2.22 -9.14 -11.11
C THR A 16 2.90 -8.09 -11.98
N GLU A 17 2.98 -8.31 -13.30
CA GLU A 17 3.68 -7.43 -14.25
C GLU A 17 5.11 -7.08 -13.76
N ASP A 18 5.85 -8.11 -13.32
CA ASP A 18 7.21 -8.02 -12.78
C ASP A 18 7.36 -7.16 -11.51
N ARG A 19 6.26 -6.86 -10.81
CA ARG A 19 6.29 -6.00 -9.61
C ARG A 19 6.62 -6.76 -8.33
N ILE A 20 6.27 -8.04 -8.25
CA ILE A 20 6.63 -8.91 -7.13
C ILE A 20 7.62 -9.93 -7.65
N LYS A 21 8.90 -9.70 -7.35
CA LYS A 21 10.00 -10.59 -7.74
C LYS A 21 10.46 -11.44 -6.59
N ALA A 22 10.87 -12.67 -6.91
CA ALA A 22 11.45 -13.60 -5.96
C ALA A 22 10.64 -13.74 -4.65
N LEU A 23 9.31 -13.88 -4.76
CA LEU A 23 8.39 -13.96 -3.61
C LEU A 23 8.85 -14.99 -2.57
N ILE A 24 9.27 -16.17 -3.04
CA ILE A 24 9.86 -17.21 -2.20
C ILE A 24 11.39 -17.09 -2.25
N PRO A 25 12.03 -16.72 -1.12
CA PRO A 25 13.48 -16.61 -1.05
C PRO A 25 14.16 -17.98 -1.20
N GLN A 26 15.45 -17.99 -1.51
CA GLN A 26 16.24 -19.22 -1.53
C GLN A 26 16.10 -19.98 -0.20
N GLY A 27 15.99 -21.31 -0.29
CA GLY A 27 15.73 -22.16 0.89
C GLY A 27 14.27 -22.14 1.37
N GLY A 28 13.39 -21.29 0.83
CA GLY A 28 11.97 -21.25 1.17
C GLY A 28 11.16 -22.46 0.70
N ILE A 29 11.71 -23.27 -0.23
CA ILE A 29 11.19 -24.60 -0.58
C ILE A 29 12.29 -25.62 -0.34
N THR A 30 12.00 -26.59 0.53
CA THR A 30 12.91 -27.68 0.91
C THR A 30 12.45 -29.01 0.31
N SER A 31 13.25 -30.07 0.45
CA SER A 31 12.88 -31.43 0.05
C SER A 31 11.66 -31.99 0.82
N ASP A 32 11.37 -31.42 2.00
CA ASP A 32 10.26 -31.83 2.85
C ASP A 32 8.98 -31.03 2.60
N THR A 33 9.05 -29.99 1.76
CA THR A 33 7.89 -29.19 1.38
C THR A 33 6.92 -30.07 0.57
N ARG A 34 5.70 -30.24 1.09
CA ARG A 34 4.63 -31.02 0.43
C ARG A 34 3.55 -30.15 -0.21
N LEU A 35 3.34 -28.94 0.32
CA LEU A 35 2.35 -27.97 -0.16
C LEU A 35 2.87 -26.55 0.07
N ALA A 36 2.62 -25.66 -0.88
CA ALA A 36 2.81 -24.23 -0.74
C ALA A 36 1.52 -23.53 -1.19
N LEU A 37 0.98 -22.64 -0.36
CA LEU A 37 -0.11 -21.75 -0.73
C LEU A 37 0.48 -20.38 -1.00
N VAL A 38 0.27 -19.88 -2.22
CA VAL A 38 0.84 -18.62 -2.68
C VAL A 38 -0.28 -17.71 -3.16
N ASN A 39 -0.28 -16.48 -2.65
CA ASN A 39 -1.16 -15.42 -3.10
C ASN A 39 -0.34 -14.16 -3.35
N ALA A 40 -0.50 -13.58 -4.52
CA ALA A 40 0.13 -12.32 -4.91
C ALA A 40 -0.95 -11.42 -5.51
N ILE A 41 -1.05 -10.20 -5.01
CA ILE A 41 -2.03 -9.22 -5.47
C ILE A 41 -1.26 -7.98 -5.90
N TRP A 42 -1.41 -7.63 -7.18
CA TRP A 42 -0.94 -6.37 -7.72
C TRP A 42 -2.14 -5.53 -8.13
N PHE A 43 -2.18 -4.29 -7.65
CA PHE A 43 -3.29 -3.37 -7.91
C PHE A 43 -2.74 -2.08 -8.51
N LYS A 44 -3.13 -1.81 -9.76
CA LYS A 44 -2.87 -0.56 -10.47
C LYS A 44 -4.19 -0.02 -10.99
N ALA A 45 -4.56 1.15 -10.50
CA ALA A 45 -5.79 1.81 -10.92
C ALA A 45 -5.58 3.32 -11.01
N ASN A 46 -6.22 3.94 -12.00
CA ASN A 46 -6.26 5.38 -12.12
C ASN A 46 -7.22 5.96 -11.08
N TRP A 47 -6.87 7.09 -10.49
CA TRP A 47 -7.82 7.87 -9.68
C TRP A 47 -9.04 8.23 -10.52
N PHE A 48 -10.24 8.24 -9.91
CA PHE A 48 -11.43 8.76 -10.56
C PHE A 48 -11.24 10.24 -10.94
N LYS A 49 -10.63 10.99 -10.02
CA LYS A 49 -10.16 12.35 -10.25
C LYS A 49 -8.64 12.40 -10.00
N PRO A 50 -7.82 12.41 -11.06
CA PRO A 50 -6.36 12.53 -10.93
C PRO A 50 -5.93 13.83 -10.26
N PHE A 51 -4.79 13.78 -9.58
CA PHE A 51 -4.07 14.96 -9.13
C PHE A 51 -3.38 15.61 -10.33
N ASP A 52 -3.29 16.94 -10.34
CA ASP A 52 -2.50 17.67 -11.35
C ASP A 52 -1.01 17.50 -11.04
N PRO A 53 -0.20 16.89 -11.93
CA PRO A 53 1.24 16.77 -11.70
C PRO A 53 1.93 18.12 -11.49
N ALA A 54 1.42 19.20 -12.08
CA ALA A 54 1.98 20.54 -11.92
C ALA A 54 1.76 21.13 -10.52
N ALA A 55 0.81 20.58 -9.75
CA ALA A 55 0.56 20.94 -8.35
C ALA A 55 1.33 20.05 -7.36
N THR A 56 2.19 19.15 -7.85
CA THR A 56 3.05 18.34 -6.99
C THR A 56 4.29 19.15 -6.62
N GLU A 57 4.51 19.33 -5.32
CA GLU A 57 5.60 20.13 -4.79
C GLU A 57 6.41 19.30 -3.80
N THR A 58 7.71 19.57 -3.73
CA THR A 58 8.57 18.96 -2.70
C THR A 58 8.22 19.55 -1.34
N GLY A 59 8.02 18.70 -0.34
CA GLY A 59 7.82 19.14 1.04
C GLY A 59 8.24 18.10 2.07
N ALA A 60 8.36 18.56 3.31
CA ALA A 60 8.78 17.75 4.45
C ALA A 60 7.72 16.71 4.84
N PHE A 61 8.15 15.45 4.95
CA PHE A 61 7.39 14.35 5.53
C PHE A 61 8.05 13.91 6.84
N LYS A 62 7.28 13.94 7.93
CA LYS A 62 7.77 13.57 9.25
C LYS A 62 7.73 12.05 9.46
N LEU A 63 8.88 11.48 9.73
CA LEU A 63 9.06 10.06 10.05
C LEU A 63 8.69 9.75 11.50
N LEU A 64 8.55 8.46 11.81
CA LEU A 64 8.17 7.97 13.14
C LEU A 64 9.18 8.31 14.23
N ASP A 65 10.46 8.45 13.88
CA ASP A 65 11.54 8.87 14.79
C ASP A 65 11.59 10.39 14.99
N GLY A 66 10.69 11.14 14.34
CA GLY A 66 10.59 12.59 14.40
C GLY A 66 11.49 13.33 13.40
N SER A 67 12.34 12.64 12.64
CA SER A 67 13.11 13.23 11.55
C SER A 67 12.22 13.59 10.37
N GLU A 68 12.72 14.45 9.48
CA GLU A 68 11.99 14.88 8.28
C GLU A 68 12.78 14.52 7.02
N VAL A 69 12.04 14.11 6.00
CA VAL A 69 12.59 13.84 4.67
C VAL A 69 11.78 14.59 3.63
N GLU A 70 12.45 15.13 2.62
CA GLU A 70 11.79 15.83 1.51
C GLU A 70 11.22 14.81 0.52
N VAL A 71 9.92 14.93 0.23
CA VAL A 71 9.20 14.04 -0.68
C VAL A 71 8.29 14.85 -1.62
N PRO A 72 7.98 14.35 -2.83
CA PRO A 72 6.96 14.96 -3.67
C PRO A 72 5.57 14.76 -3.05
N LEU A 73 4.94 15.84 -2.63
CA LEU A 73 3.58 15.86 -2.09
C LEU A 73 2.60 16.29 -3.18
N MET A 74 1.60 15.44 -3.46
CA MET A 74 0.53 15.74 -4.41
C MET A 74 -0.50 16.67 -3.74
N HIS A 75 -0.92 17.72 -4.43
CA HIS A 75 -1.97 18.62 -3.97
C HIS A 75 -3.24 18.54 -4.82
N GLY A 76 -4.39 18.66 -4.16
CA GLY A 76 -5.67 18.69 -4.84
C GLY A 76 -6.82 18.92 -3.88
N ASN A 77 -7.98 19.29 -4.43
CA ASN A 77 -9.24 19.36 -3.69
C ASN A 77 -10.24 18.37 -4.29
N PRO A 78 -10.12 17.07 -3.97
CA PRO A 78 -11.06 16.07 -4.43
C PRO A 78 -12.40 16.26 -3.70
N ARG A 79 -13.50 16.38 -4.46
CA ARG A 79 -14.85 16.30 -3.89
C ARG A 79 -15.14 14.84 -3.56
N THR A 80 -14.77 14.43 -2.36
CA THR A 80 -14.82 13.04 -1.95
C THR A 80 -15.24 12.89 -0.50
N GLY A 81 -15.46 11.64 -0.06
CA GLY A 81 -15.78 11.34 1.33
C GLY A 81 -14.66 11.79 2.27
N TYR A 82 -15.02 12.59 3.26
CA TYR A 82 -14.15 13.01 4.35
C TYR A 82 -14.87 12.73 5.67
N ALA A 83 -14.12 12.30 6.68
CA ALA A 83 -14.61 12.11 8.03
C ALA A 83 -13.55 12.57 9.03
N ALA A 84 -13.99 13.08 10.17
CA ALA A 84 -13.12 13.42 11.28
C ALA A 84 -13.71 12.85 12.57
N THR A 85 -12.86 12.23 13.38
CA THR A 85 -13.17 11.71 14.71
C THR A 85 -12.23 12.37 15.72
N ASP A 86 -12.36 12.03 17.00
CA ASP A 86 -11.39 12.48 18.01
C ASP A 86 -10.01 11.83 17.82
N LEU A 87 -9.94 10.68 17.12
CA LEU A 87 -8.72 9.90 16.93
C LEU A 87 -8.00 10.23 15.62
N PHE A 88 -8.74 10.48 14.54
CA PHE A 88 -8.18 10.62 13.19
C PHE A 88 -9.03 11.48 12.26
N GLU A 89 -8.42 11.94 11.18
CA GLU A 89 -9.10 12.41 9.98
C GLU A 89 -8.98 11.36 8.88
N ALA A 90 -9.98 11.23 8.03
CA ALA A 90 -9.98 10.27 6.95
C ALA A 90 -10.45 10.89 5.64
N VAL A 91 -9.81 10.48 4.54
CA VAL A 91 -10.23 10.82 3.18
C VAL A 91 -10.38 9.54 2.37
N ARG A 92 -11.49 9.44 1.63
CA ARG A 92 -11.71 8.39 0.63
C ARG A 92 -11.25 8.90 -0.72
N LEU A 93 -10.43 8.18 -1.47
CA LEU A 93 -9.95 8.53 -2.80
C LEU A 93 -10.41 7.44 -3.77
N PRO A 94 -11.51 7.66 -4.52
CA PRO A 94 -12.03 6.69 -5.46
C PRO A 94 -11.09 6.52 -6.66
N TYR A 95 -10.97 5.27 -7.12
CA TYR A 95 -10.40 4.97 -8.42
C TYR A 95 -11.48 5.08 -9.51
N ALA A 96 -11.08 5.05 -10.78
CA ALA A 96 -12.01 5.11 -11.91
C ALA A 96 -12.97 3.90 -12.00
N GLY A 97 -12.74 2.84 -11.20
CA GLY A 97 -13.64 1.69 -11.04
C GLY A 97 -14.29 1.65 -9.66
N ASP A 98 -14.70 0.46 -9.22
CA ASP A 98 -15.52 0.29 -8.00
C ASP A 98 -14.73 0.32 -6.68
N ALA A 99 -13.41 0.44 -6.76
CA ALA A 99 -12.52 0.51 -5.59
C ALA A 99 -12.24 1.94 -5.15
N ALA A 100 -11.88 2.12 -3.88
CA ALA A 100 -11.36 3.37 -3.35
C ALA A 100 -10.28 3.12 -2.31
N MET A 101 -9.28 4.01 -2.25
CA MET A 101 -8.34 4.05 -1.14
C MET A 101 -8.94 4.87 0.00
N VAL A 102 -8.84 4.42 1.25
CA VAL A 102 -9.18 5.24 2.42
C VAL A 102 -7.90 5.49 3.19
N VAL A 103 -7.54 6.75 3.36
CA VAL A 103 -6.36 7.18 4.11
C VAL A 103 -6.82 7.72 5.44
N LEU A 104 -6.25 7.21 6.54
CA LEU A 104 -6.50 7.68 7.89
C LEU A 104 -5.24 8.40 8.38
N LEU A 105 -5.40 9.64 8.82
CA LEU A 105 -4.36 10.46 9.42
C LEU A 105 -4.65 10.57 10.93
N PRO A 106 -3.83 9.97 11.81
CA PRO A 106 -3.97 10.13 13.25
C PRO A 106 -3.88 11.60 13.65
N LYS A 107 -4.78 12.06 14.53
CA LYS A 107 -4.68 13.41 15.13
C LYS A 107 -3.58 13.49 16.19
N GLN A 108 -3.27 12.35 16.81
CA GLN A 108 -2.24 12.19 17.84
C GLN A 108 -1.58 10.83 17.69
N GLY A 109 -0.33 10.71 18.16
CA GLY A 109 0.43 9.47 18.12
C GLY A 109 0.84 9.04 16.71
N SER A 110 1.21 7.77 16.58
CA SER A 110 1.65 7.16 15.33
C SER A 110 0.49 6.44 14.61
N PRO A 111 0.64 6.13 13.32
CA PRO A 111 -0.29 5.24 12.61
C PRO A 111 -0.47 3.87 13.29
N ALA A 112 0.57 3.36 13.97
CA ALA A 112 0.48 2.10 14.71
C ALA A 112 -0.43 2.21 15.94
N ASP A 113 -0.38 3.33 16.68
CA ASP A 113 -1.25 3.58 17.83
C ASP A 113 -2.71 3.66 17.38
N LEU A 114 -2.98 4.34 16.27
CA LEU A 114 -4.30 4.39 15.67
C LEU A 114 -4.77 2.99 15.26
N ALA A 115 -3.93 2.21 14.57
CA ALA A 115 -4.29 0.85 14.15
C ALA A 115 -4.64 -0.06 15.31
N ALA A 116 -3.95 0.06 16.46
CA ALA A 116 -4.25 -0.70 17.67
C ALA A 116 -5.58 -0.30 18.33
N ALA A 117 -6.01 0.96 18.14
CA ALA A 117 -7.27 1.47 18.68
C ALA A 117 -8.50 1.13 17.81
N LEU A 118 -8.29 0.76 16.55
CA LEU A 118 -9.38 0.37 15.64
C LEU A 118 -9.81 -1.07 15.93
N THR A 119 -11.10 -1.25 16.22
CA THR A 119 -11.73 -2.58 16.31
C THR A 119 -12.54 -2.83 15.03
N PRO A 120 -12.48 -4.03 14.43
CA PRO A 120 -13.45 -4.42 13.42
C PRO A 120 -14.85 -4.35 14.04
N GLY A 121 -15.77 -3.64 13.37
CA GLY A 121 -17.18 -3.57 13.77
C GLY A 121 -17.93 -4.87 13.52
#